data_AF-A0A1Y2A865-F1
#
_entry.id   AF-A0A1Y2A865-F1
#
_cell.length_a   1.000
_cell.length_b   1.000
_cell.length_c   1.000
_cell.angle_alpha   90.00
_cell.angle_beta   90.00
_cell.angle_gamma   90.00
#
_symmetry.space_group_name_H-M   'P 1'
#
loop_
_entity.id
_entity.type
_entity.pdbx_description
1 polymer ?
#
loop_
_entity_poly.entity_id
_entity_poly.type
_entity_poly.pdbx_seq_one_letter_code
_entity_poly.pdbx_strand_id
1 'polypeptide(L)'
;MDDTELTLSEAKPIRKLDFDFLNLHPFVKQNVIDKVFGSIVGSALGDTIGLHTEFLPKTDCEKFYPDRKFSLVHPATELHSDQHRSRFEPCAWTDDTDQALLIILAFLHNGSPPGNFKSLSLDFAHRLKIWCDQGLRALNRPPCGIGALVGDVVRDRKYLEDPRDSATRRWLKSGRFQAPNGSLMRTHPIGVICLGLSEEEAWTLAVEVGCTTHVDPRCVVSCCISVGLIREMIRGEILNEEDVDKAIERAYNWVRSKPELMNPGADLDPDFTPFEVGRLLDRKEFDRHVYAETLQELQLDHHGKIGYVYKCLGSALVTLRLAMRATKEGTVTPPALFENLITDLIMEGGDSDTNGAAAAALLGAWVGYANLPPHWSNGLAHKEWLMAKIGRLMKVAGIMEGFVEQTKDEAPDGGRSLLTLDELQKRDNEMWALMMTKMKERKEKEEKEREQKKGQGNRIGAWFKK
;
A
#
# COMPACT_ATOMS: atom_id res chain seq x y z
N MET A 1 35.17 -37.68 42.79
CA MET A 1 35.36 -37.85 41.34
C MET A 1 34.04 -38.36 40.81
N ASP A 2 33.21 -37.44 40.37
CA ASP A 2 32.11 -37.76 39.47
C ASP A 2 31.94 -36.50 38.60
N ASP A 3 32.63 -36.51 37.46
CA ASP A 3 32.59 -35.48 36.44
C ASP A 3 31.33 -35.72 35.61
N THR A 4 30.26 -35.01 35.91
CA THR A 4 29.12 -34.90 34.99
C THR A 4 29.46 -33.86 33.93
N GLU A 5 29.89 -34.35 32.76
CA GLU A 5 29.95 -33.59 31.51
C GLU A 5 28.59 -32.94 31.23
N LEU A 6 28.52 -31.62 31.42
CA LEU A 6 27.49 -30.78 30.81
C LEU A 6 27.70 -30.82 29.31
N THR A 7 26.86 -31.60 28.62
CA THR A 7 26.70 -31.54 27.17
C THR A 7 26.36 -30.10 26.79
N LEU A 8 27.33 -29.41 26.18
CA LEU A 8 27.13 -28.14 25.49
C LEU A 8 26.01 -28.34 24.47
N SER A 9 24.83 -27.81 24.78
CA SER A 9 23.74 -27.69 23.80
C SER A 9 24.31 -27.00 22.56
N GLU A 10 24.19 -27.63 21.40
CA GLU A 10 24.55 -27.05 20.11
C GLU A 10 23.96 -25.65 20.01
N ALA A 11 24.82 -24.63 20.16
CA ALA A 11 24.41 -23.25 20.03
C ALA A 11 23.91 -23.08 18.59
N LYS A 12 22.59 -22.87 18.42
CA LYS A 12 22.03 -22.54 17.11
C LYS A 12 22.79 -21.33 16.56
N PRO A 13 23.31 -21.39 15.33
CA PRO A 13 24.05 -20.27 14.76
C PRO A 13 23.18 -19.01 14.81
N ILE A 14 23.75 -17.92 15.31
CA ILE A 14 23.10 -16.61 15.31
C ILE A 14 22.79 -16.27 13.84
N ARG A 15 21.51 -16.07 13.52
CA ARG A 15 21.06 -15.71 12.18
C ARG A 15 21.84 -14.46 11.72
N LYS A 16 22.69 -14.61 10.71
CA LYS A 16 23.46 -13.49 10.14
C LYS A 16 22.57 -12.74 9.14
N LEU A 17 22.17 -11.52 9.48
CA LEU A 17 21.54 -10.60 8.54
C LEU A 17 22.59 -10.04 7.58
N ASP A 18 22.26 -9.90 6.30
CA ASP A 18 23.16 -9.34 5.28
C ASP A 18 23.01 -7.82 5.18
N PHE A 19 23.74 -7.13 6.06
CA PHE A 19 23.92 -5.67 6.03
C PHE A 19 25.33 -5.26 5.62
N ASP A 20 26.16 -6.19 5.14
CA ASP A 20 27.56 -5.91 4.78
C ASP A 20 27.63 -4.83 3.68
N PHE A 21 26.63 -4.79 2.79
CA PHE A 21 26.48 -3.76 1.75
C PHE A 21 26.36 -2.33 2.29
N LEU A 22 25.78 -2.12 3.48
CA LEU A 22 25.64 -0.79 4.09
C LEU A 22 26.98 -0.14 4.44
N ASN A 23 28.01 -0.97 4.62
CA ASN A 23 29.35 -0.54 5.02
C ASN A 23 30.30 -0.34 3.84
N LEU A 24 29.83 -0.54 2.60
CA LEU A 24 30.65 -0.35 1.39
C LEU A 24 31.11 1.11 1.24
N HIS A 25 30.25 2.08 1.55
CA HIS A 25 30.58 3.51 1.53
C HIS A 25 29.55 4.32 2.34
N PRO A 26 29.91 5.43 3.02
CA PRO A 26 28.94 6.29 3.74
C PRO A 26 27.75 6.76 2.89
N PHE A 27 27.98 7.05 1.60
CA PHE A 27 26.91 7.39 0.65
C PHE A 27 25.91 6.25 0.40
N VAL A 28 26.32 4.98 0.51
CA VAL A 28 25.40 3.84 0.36
C VAL A 28 24.40 3.84 1.50
N LYS A 29 24.86 3.96 2.77
CA LYS A 29 23.97 4.04 3.93
C LYS A 29 23.01 5.23 3.83
N GLN A 30 23.49 6.41 3.43
CA GLN A 30 22.63 7.59 3.29
C GLN A 30 21.59 7.43 2.16
N ASN A 31 21.99 6.82 1.03
CA ASN A 31 21.08 6.52 -0.09
C ASN A 31 20.02 5.49 0.32
N VAL A 32 20.41 4.44 1.06
CA VAL A 32 19.46 3.47 1.62
C VAL A 32 18.43 4.15 2.53
N ILE A 33 18.87 5.03 3.44
CA ILE A 33 17.97 5.80 4.31
C ILE A 33 17.00 6.65 3.48
N ASP A 34 17.52 7.37 2.48
CA ASP A 34 16.72 8.22 1.60
C ASP A 34 15.67 7.41 0.81
N LYS A 35 16.04 6.23 0.30
CA LYS A 35 15.12 5.32 -0.41
C LYS A 35 14.10 4.63 0.51
N VAL A 36 14.46 4.33 1.76
CA VAL A 36 13.51 3.80 2.77
C VAL A 36 12.43 4.85 3.08
N PHE A 37 12.83 6.09 3.37
CA PHE A 37 11.86 7.18 3.51
C PHE A 37 11.07 7.40 2.21
N GLY A 38 11.76 7.36 1.06
CA GLY A 38 11.15 7.54 -0.24
C GLY A 38 10.03 6.55 -0.50
N SER A 39 10.26 5.26 -0.22
CA SER A 39 9.26 4.21 -0.44
C SER A 39 8.03 4.36 0.47
N ILE A 40 8.22 4.51 1.79
CA ILE A 40 7.10 4.54 2.74
C ILE A 40 6.34 5.86 2.64
N VAL A 41 7.04 7.00 2.58
CA VAL A 41 6.38 8.31 2.41
C VAL A 41 5.79 8.43 1.02
N GLY A 42 6.49 7.96 -0.02
CA GLY A 42 5.99 7.92 -1.38
C GLY A 42 4.65 7.20 -1.46
N SER A 43 4.54 6.00 -0.88
CA SER A 43 3.28 5.27 -0.81
C SER A 43 2.16 6.09 -0.16
N ALA A 44 2.42 6.70 1.00
CA ALA A 44 1.44 7.55 1.68
C ALA A 44 1.02 8.79 0.88
N LEU A 45 1.93 9.37 0.09
CA LEU A 45 1.62 10.46 -0.83
C LEU A 45 0.78 9.97 -2.00
N GLY A 46 1.12 8.81 -2.59
CA GLY A 46 0.37 8.21 -3.69
C GLY A 46 -1.07 7.90 -3.31
N ASP A 47 -1.27 7.33 -2.12
CA ASP A 47 -2.57 7.12 -1.48
C ASP A 47 -3.34 8.46 -1.34
N THR A 48 -2.74 9.42 -0.61
CA THR A 48 -3.40 10.71 -0.30
C THR A 48 -3.79 11.49 -1.56
N ILE A 49 -2.92 11.52 -2.57
CA ILE A 49 -3.20 12.20 -3.84
C ILE A 49 -4.20 11.38 -4.66
N GLY A 50 -4.07 10.06 -4.71
CA GLY A 50 -4.96 9.18 -5.46
C GLY A 50 -6.42 9.20 -4.98
N LEU A 51 -6.68 9.50 -3.70
CA LEU A 51 -8.04 9.74 -3.18
C LEU A 51 -8.78 10.84 -3.95
N HIS A 52 -8.08 11.80 -4.56
CA HIS A 52 -8.71 12.85 -5.37
C HIS A 52 -9.49 12.29 -6.55
N THR A 53 -9.06 11.16 -7.12
CA THR A 53 -9.60 10.57 -8.36
C THR A 53 -10.15 9.15 -8.22
N GLU A 54 -10.09 8.57 -7.01
CA GLU A 54 -10.65 7.26 -6.68
C GLU A 54 -12.13 7.08 -7.09
N PHE A 55 -12.44 5.97 -7.74
CA PHE A 55 -13.74 5.60 -8.31
C PHE A 55 -14.29 6.54 -9.38
N LEU A 56 -13.54 7.56 -9.80
CA LEU A 56 -13.95 8.40 -10.92
C LEU A 56 -13.52 7.76 -12.24
N PRO A 57 -14.37 7.84 -13.28
CA PRO A 57 -13.91 7.65 -14.66
C PRO A 57 -12.85 8.69 -15.02
N LYS A 58 -11.94 8.34 -15.93
CA LYS A 58 -10.90 9.26 -16.42
C LYS A 58 -11.47 10.59 -16.91
N THR A 59 -12.59 10.55 -17.63
CA THR A 59 -13.27 11.75 -18.15
C THR A 59 -13.74 12.70 -17.05
N ASP A 60 -14.14 12.17 -15.89
CA ASP A 60 -14.56 12.97 -14.75
C ASP A 60 -13.35 13.54 -14.01
N CYS A 61 -12.24 12.81 -13.95
CA CYS A 61 -10.97 13.32 -13.42
C CYS A 61 -10.54 14.58 -14.18
N GLU A 62 -10.53 14.55 -15.52
CA GLU A 62 -10.18 15.70 -16.36
C GLU A 62 -11.11 16.89 -16.17
N LYS A 63 -12.39 16.63 -15.87
CA LYS A 63 -13.38 17.68 -15.61
C LYS A 63 -13.22 18.32 -14.24
N PHE A 64 -12.91 17.54 -13.20
CA PHE A 64 -12.79 18.04 -11.83
C PHE A 64 -11.39 18.62 -11.53
N TYR A 65 -10.36 18.11 -12.20
CA TYR A 65 -8.97 18.55 -12.02
C TYR A 65 -8.31 18.89 -13.36
N PRO A 66 -8.84 19.89 -14.10
CA PRO A 66 -8.35 20.22 -15.45
C PRO A 66 -6.89 20.68 -15.48
N ASP A 67 -6.42 21.30 -14.38
CA ASP A 67 -5.05 21.79 -14.28
C ASP A 67 -4.03 20.69 -13.97
N ARG A 68 -4.49 19.48 -13.58
CA ARG A 68 -3.64 18.35 -13.17
C ARG A 68 -2.58 18.75 -12.12
N LYS A 69 -2.98 19.59 -11.17
CA LYS A 69 -2.11 20.09 -10.09
C LYS A 69 -2.74 19.80 -8.75
N PHE A 70 -1.96 19.14 -7.91
CA PHE A 70 -2.37 18.76 -6.57
C PHE A 70 -1.43 19.40 -5.55
N SER A 71 -1.98 19.88 -4.44
CA SER A 71 -1.22 20.45 -3.32
C SER A 71 -1.82 19.98 -2.01
N LEU A 72 -0.96 19.60 -1.06
CA LEU A 72 -1.37 19.29 0.31
C LEU A 72 -1.07 20.46 1.26
N VAL A 73 -0.41 21.52 0.78
CA VAL A 73 -0.18 22.77 1.52
C VAL A 73 -1.12 23.87 1.05
N HIS A 74 -1.37 24.87 1.89
CA HIS A 74 -2.34 25.93 1.61
C HIS A 74 -1.98 26.81 0.38
N PRO A 75 -2.92 27.07 -0.55
CA PRO A 75 -4.25 26.45 -0.62
C PRO A 75 -4.14 24.99 -1.08
N ALA A 76 -4.64 24.06 -0.24
CA ALA A 76 -4.65 22.65 -0.58
C ALA A 76 -5.70 22.40 -1.66
N THR A 77 -5.44 21.43 -2.54
CA THR A 77 -6.41 21.03 -3.56
C THR A 77 -7.64 20.44 -2.87
N GLU A 78 -8.82 20.99 -3.16
CA GLU A 78 -10.06 20.46 -2.61
C GLU A 78 -10.34 19.08 -3.23
N LEU A 79 -10.67 18.09 -2.38
CA LEU A 79 -11.23 16.83 -2.84
C LEU A 79 -12.56 17.10 -3.55
N HIS A 80 -12.80 16.38 -4.65
CA HIS A 80 -14.15 16.26 -5.18
C HIS A 80 -15.05 15.77 -4.05
N SER A 81 -16.04 16.55 -3.67
CA SER A 81 -16.95 16.07 -2.64
C SER A 81 -17.75 14.91 -3.22
N ASP A 82 -18.01 13.87 -2.46
CA ASP A 82 -19.00 12.83 -2.74
C ASP A 82 -19.19 12.00 -1.46
N GLN A 83 -20.03 10.96 -1.51
CA GLN A 83 -20.27 10.10 -0.35
C GLN A 83 -19.00 9.37 0.13
N HIS A 84 -18.10 9.05 -0.79
CA HIS A 84 -16.88 8.32 -0.47
C HIS A 84 -15.84 9.24 0.19
N ARG A 85 -15.44 10.32 -0.49
CA ARG A 85 -14.36 11.25 -0.11
C ARG A 85 -14.69 12.11 1.11
N SER A 86 -15.98 12.37 1.36
CA SER A 86 -16.40 13.20 2.50
C SER A 86 -16.06 12.58 3.87
N ARG A 87 -15.78 11.28 3.90
CA ARG A 87 -15.42 10.51 5.10
C ARG A 87 -13.97 10.75 5.56
N PHE A 88 -13.12 11.29 4.70
CA PHE A 88 -11.71 11.47 4.98
C PHE A 88 -11.41 12.89 5.48
N GLU A 89 -10.36 12.97 6.30
CA GLU A 89 -9.78 14.22 6.75
C GLU A 89 -8.97 14.86 5.60
N PRO A 90 -8.91 16.20 5.51
CA PRO A 90 -8.09 16.86 4.48
C PRO A 90 -6.63 16.42 4.55
N CYS A 91 -6.02 16.18 3.39
CA CYS A 91 -4.61 15.77 3.23
C CYS A 91 -4.22 14.48 3.98
N ALA A 92 -5.21 13.66 4.36
CA ALA A 92 -4.98 12.37 4.97
C ALA A 92 -5.07 11.23 3.95
N TRP A 93 -4.38 10.14 4.27
CA TRP A 93 -4.39 8.89 3.54
C TRP A 93 -5.62 8.02 3.85
N THR A 94 -5.79 6.91 3.12
CA THR A 94 -6.90 5.96 3.21
C THR A 94 -6.49 4.68 3.96
N ASP A 95 -7.17 3.55 3.67
CA ASP A 95 -6.85 2.25 4.26
C ASP A 95 -5.54 1.64 3.75
N ASP A 96 -5.03 2.07 2.59
CA ASP A 96 -3.75 1.60 2.04
C ASP A 96 -2.61 1.89 3.03
N THR A 97 -2.47 3.16 3.42
CA THR A 97 -1.45 3.58 4.38
C THR A 97 -1.77 3.13 5.80
N ASP A 98 -3.03 3.18 6.23
CA ASP A 98 -3.42 2.69 7.56
C ASP A 98 -3.04 1.20 7.73
N GLN A 99 -3.33 0.35 6.74
CA GLN A 99 -3.01 -1.08 6.81
C GLN A 99 -1.50 -1.34 6.63
N ALA A 100 -0.77 -0.54 5.84
CA ALA A 100 0.68 -0.61 5.78
C ALA A 100 1.33 -0.27 7.14
N LEU A 101 0.77 0.73 7.83
CA LEU A 101 1.18 1.10 9.19
C LEU A 101 0.94 -0.02 10.19
N LEU A 102 -0.10 -0.84 10.05
CA LEU A 102 -0.30 -1.99 10.94
C LEU A 102 0.86 -2.99 10.85
N ILE A 103 1.44 -3.20 9.66
CA ILE A 103 2.64 -4.04 9.48
C ILE A 103 3.84 -3.42 10.18
N ILE A 104 4.05 -2.12 10.00
CA ILE A 104 5.14 -1.39 10.65
C ILE A 104 5.01 -1.45 12.17
N LEU A 105 3.81 -1.17 12.71
CA LEU A 105 3.55 -1.19 14.15
C LEU A 105 3.65 -2.61 14.74
N ALA A 106 3.20 -3.65 14.03
CA ALA A 106 3.42 -5.03 14.43
C ALA A 106 4.92 -5.36 14.50
N PHE A 107 5.71 -4.95 13.51
CA PHE A 107 7.15 -5.18 13.51
C PHE A 107 7.86 -4.44 14.66
N LEU A 108 7.51 -3.17 14.86
CA LEU A 108 8.07 -2.34 15.94
C LEU A 108 7.72 -2.88 17.33
N HIS A 109 6.51 -3.40 17.52
CA HIS A 109 6.04 -3.96 18.78
C HIS A 109 6.72 -5.31 19.12
N ASN A 110 6.92 -6.17 18.12
CA ASN A 110 7.53 -7.48 18.35
C ASN A 110 9.06 -7.42 18.47
N GLY A 111 9.72 -6.39 17.92
CA GLY A 111 11.18 -6.24 17.94
C GLY A 111 11.91 -7.06 16.85
N SER A 112 13.25 -6.98 16.83
CA SER A 112 14.13 -7.42 15.73
C SER A 112 14.67 -8.86 15.83
N PRO A 113 15.12 -9.47 14.71
CA PRO A 113 14.43 -9.59 13.42
C PRO A 113 13.35 -10.69 13.54
N PRO A 114 12.50 -10.94 12.52
CA PRO A 114 11.46 -11.95 12.65
C PRO A 114 12.08 -13.34 12.68
N GLY A 115 12.46 -13.83 13.86
CA GLY A 115 12.76 -15.26 14.06
C GLY A 115 11.54 -16.14 13.77
N ASN A 116 10.34 -15.52 13.71
CA ASN A 116 9.07 -16.18 13.44
C ASN A 116 8.14 -15.27 12.61
N PHE A 117 8.16 -15.41 11.28
CA PHE A 117 7.25 -14.67 10.37
C PHE A 117 5.77 -14.88 10.71
N LYS A 118 5.41 -16.07 11.20
CA LYS A 118 4.04 -16.41 11.60
C LYS A 118 3.55 -15.57 12.78
N SER A 119 4.44 -15.18 13.70
CA SER A 119 4.07 -14.29 14.80
C SER A 119 3.74 -12.89 14.30
N LEU A 120 4.50 -12.39 13.32
CA LEU A 120 4.28 -11.07 12.75
C LEU A 120 2.99 -11.02 11.93
N SER A 121 2.71 -12.05 11.13
CA SER A 121 1.45 -12.15 10.36
C SER A 121 0.23 -12.28 11.28
N LEU A 122 0.35 -12.99 12.41
CA LEU A 122 -0.71 -13.09 13.40
C LEU A 122 -0.94 -11.75 14.12
N ASP A 123 0.11 -11.06 14.58
CA ASP A 123 -0.02 -9.72 15.18
C ASP A 123 -0.65 -8.72 14.18
N PHE A 124 -0.22 -8.75 12.91
CA PHE A 124 -0.88 -7.99 11.85
C PHE A 124 -2.38 -8.32 11.74
N ALA A 125 -2.77 -9.59 11.75
CA ALA A 125 -4.17 -10.00 11.70
C ALA A 125 -4.97 -9.48 12.91
N HIS A 126 -4.42 -9.55 14.12
CA HIS A 126 -5.03 -8.97 15.33
C HIS A 126 -5.24 -7.46 15.17
N ARG A 127 -4.24 -6.74 14.68
CA ARG A 127 -4.31 -5.31 14.43
C ARG A 127 -5.29 -4.95 13.33
N LEU A 128 -5.37 -5.77 12.27
CA LEU A 128 -6.34 -5.57 11.19
C LEU A 128 -7.77 -5.77 11.70
N LYS A 129 -8.01 -6.73 12.60
CA LYS A 129 -9.30 -6.89 13.27
C LYS A 129 -9.66 -5.66 14.11
N ILE A 130 -8.72 -5.16 14.91
CA ILE A 130 -8.90 -3.93 15.70
C ILE A 130 -9.17 -2.75 14.77
N TRP A 131 -8.43 -2.62 13.67
CA TRP A 131 -8.62 -1.55 12.70
C TRP A 131 -10.01 -1.65 12.07
N CYS A 132 -10.45 -2.80 11.56
CA CYS A 132 -11.80 -2.95 11.00
C CYS A 132 -12.91 -2.56 11.99
N ASP A 133 -12.72 -2.82 13.29
CA ASP A 133 -13.71 -2.49 14.31
C ASP A 133 -13.62 -1.03 14.80
N GLN A 134 -12.41 -0.46 14.89
CA GLN A 134 -12.14 0.76 15.67
C GLN A 134 -11.29 1.82 14.95
N GLY A 135 -10.76 1.48 13.78
CA GLY A 135 -9.81 2.28 13.00
C GLY A 135 -8.40 2.28 13.58
N LEU A 136 -7.51 3.11 13.02
CA LEU A 136 -6.11 3.17 13.43
C LEU A 136 -5.98 3.86 14.79
N ARG A 137 -5.93 3.06 15.86
CA ARG A 137 -5.91 3.54 17.25
C ARG A 137 -4.75 4.47 17.58
N ALA A 138 -3.56 4.24 17.02
CA ALA A 138 -2.37 5.06 17.28
C ALA A 138 -2.62 6.56 16.98
N LEU A 139 -3.33 6.82 15.88
CA LEU A 139 -3.71 8.16 15.42
C LEU A 139 -5.16 8.52 15.75
N ASN A 140 -5.91 7.60 16.36
CA ASN A 140 -7.34 7.72 16.64
C ASN A 140 -8.19 8.01 15.38
N ARG A 141 -7.81 7.43 14.25
CA ARG A 141 -8.52 7.57 12.97
C ARG A 141 -9.59 6.50 12.82
N PRO A 142 -10.75 6.78 12.20
CA PRO A 142 -11.79 5.79 11.93
C PRO A 142 -11.40 4.85 10.77
N PRO A 143 -12.00 3.65 10.65
CA PRO A 143 -11.69 2.72 9.57
C PRO A 143 -12.45 3.07 8.29
N CYS A 144 -12.05 4.15 7.64
CA CYS A 144 -12.54 4.49 6.31
C CYS A 144 -11.82 3.64 5.26
N GLY A 145 -12.47 3.41 4.11
CA GLY A 145 -11.85 2.72 2.98
C GLY A 145 -11.96 1.18 2.94
N ILE A 146 -12.38 0.51 4.03
CA ILE A 146 -12.39 -0.97 4.13
C ILE A 146 -12.90 -1.67 2.85
N GLY A 147 -11.99 -2.37 2.16
CA GLY A 147 -12.32 -3.21 1.02
C GLY A 147 -13.28 -4.36 1.37
N ALA A 148 -14.18 -4.70 0.46
CA ALA A 148 -15.23 -5.70 0.71
C ALA A 148 -14.67 -7.09 1.11
N LEU A 149 -13.59 -7.55 0.45
CA LEU A 149 -12.96 -8.83 0.80
C LEU A 149 -12.35 -8.80 2.20
N VAL A 150 -11.63 -7.74 2.56
CA VAL A 150 -11.04 -7.58 3.91
C VAL A 150 -12.14 -7.61 4.96
N GLY A 151 -13.20 -6.81 4.78
CA GLY A 151 -14.33 -6.81 5.70
C GLY A 151 -15.00 -8.17 5.84
N ASP A 152 -15.17 -8.93 4.76
CA ASP A 152 -15.75 -10.26 4.80
C ASP A 152 -14.88 -11.30 5.51
N VAL A 153 -13.57 -11.30 5.24
CA VAL A 153 -12.63 -12.27 5.85
C VAL A 153 -12.45 -11.99 7.33
N VAL A 154 -12.22 -10.72 7.69
CA VAL A 154 -11.92 -10.31 9.08
C VAL A 154 -13.13 -10.48 10.01
N ARG A 155 -14.35 -10.53 9.45
CA ARG A 155 -15.58 -10.82 10.20
C ARG A 155 -15.80 -12.30 10.50
N ASP A 156 -15.02 -13.23 9.92
CA ASP A 156 -15.06 -14.64 10.30
C ASP A 156 -14.72 -14.76 11.79
N ARG A 157 -15.53 -15.52 12.55
CA ARG A 157 -15.32 -15.73 13.98
C ARG A 157 -14.01 -16.46 14.27
N LYS A 158 -13.53 -17.26 13.33
CA LYS A 158 -12.27 -18.00 13.40
C LYS A 158 -11.09 -17.23 12.82
N TYR A 159 -11.29 -15.97 12.41
CA TYR A 159 -10.26 -15.16 11.77
C TYR A 159 -8.95 -15.11 12.58
N LEU A 160 -9.04 -14.89 13.89
CA LEU A 160 -7.85 -14.81 14.75
C LEU A 160 -7.26 -16.18 15.13
N GLU A 161 -7.99 -17.28 14.89
CA GLU A 161 -7.46 -18.64 15.07
C GLU A 161 -6.58 -19.03 13.88
N ASP A 162 -7.10 -18.79 12.68
CA ASP A 162 -6.38 -19.00 11.42
C ASP A 162 -6.86 -17.99 10.35
N PRO A 163 -6.14 -16.86 10.19
CA PRO A 163 -6.47 -15.84 9.21
C PRO A 163 -6.44 -16.37 7.77
N ARG A 164 -5.46 -17.24 7.47
CA ARG A 164 -5.26 -17.79 6.12
C ARG A 164 -6.38 -18.73 5.75
N ASP A 165 -6.77 -19.63 6.65
CA ASP A 165 -7.89 -20.54 6.44
C ASP A 165 -9.23 -19.78 6.28
N SER A 166 -9.44 -18.70 7.05
CA SER A 166 -10.60 -17.82 6.89
C SER A 166 -10.62 -17.15 5.51
N ALA A 167 -9.48 -16.65 5.05
CA ALA A 167 -9.32 -16.11 3.69
C ALA A 167 -9.54 -17.17 2.62
N THR A 168 -8.99 -18.38 2.79
CA THR A 168 -9.16 -19.52 1.87
C THR A 168 -10.63 -19.90 1.73
N ARG A 169 -11.37 -20.08 2.82
CA ARG A 169 -12.81 -20.37 2.75
C ARG A 169 -13.58 -19.28 2.02
N ARG A 170 -13.27 -18.00 2.26
CA ARG A 170 -13.92 -16.88 1.57
C ARG A 170 -13.64 -16.89 0.07
N TRP A 171 -12.39 -17.15 -0.31
CA TRP A 171 -11.93 -17.26 -1.70
C TRP A 171 -12.60 -18.44 -2.43
N LEU A 172 -12.67 -19.62 -1.79
CA LEU A 172 -13.41 -20.77 -2.30
C LEU A 172 -14.89 -20.47 -2.50
N LYS A 173 -15.54 -19.84 -1.52
CA LYS A 173 -16.95 -19.41 -1.62
C LYS A 173 -17.19 -18.40 -2.74
N SER A 174 -16.17 -17.63 -3.11
CA SER A 174 -16.25 -16.74 -4.27
C SER A 174 -16.08 -17.49 -5.59
N GLY A 175 -15.82 -18.80 -5.61
CA GLY A 175 -15.51 -19.51 -6.85
C GLY A 175 -14.13 -19.16 -7.41
N ARG A 176 -13.20 -18.72 -6.55
CA ARG A 176 -11.78 -18.47 -6.86
C ARG A 176 -11.52 -17.38 -7.90
N PHE A 177 -12.50 -16.54 -8.23
CA PHE A 177 -12.32 -15.50 -9.25
C PHE A 177 -11.83 -14.16 -8.69
N GLN A 178 -12.02 -13.90 -7.40
CA GLN A 178 -11.69 -12.61 -6.79
C GLN A 178 -10.18 -12.50 -6.49
N ALA A 179 -9.51 -11.56 -7.18
CA ALA A 179 -8.14 -11.16 -6.90
C ALA A 179 -8.01 -9.63 -6.76
N PRO A 180 -8.56 -9.05 -5.67
CA PRO A 180 -8.42 -7.63 -5.43
C PRO A 180 -6.99 -7.25 -4.98
N ASN A 181 -6.63 -5.98 -5.15
CA ASN A 181 -5.32 -5.40 -4.83
C ASN A 181 -5.08 -5.13 -3.33
N GLY A 182 -6.05 -5.40 -2.45
CA GLY A 182 -5.98 -5.02 -1.04
C GLY A 182 -4.75 -5.56 -0.29
N SER A 183 -4.14 -6.68 -0.69
CA SER A 183 -2.87 -7.12 -0.11
C SER A 183 -1.66 -6.36 -0.67
N LEU A 184 -1.65 -6.07 -1.97
CA LEU A 184 -0.56 -5.39 -2.66
C LEU A 184 -0.35 -3.98 -2.11
N MET A 185 -1.44 -3.24 -1.86
CA MET A 185 -1.40 -1.85 -1.43
C MET A 185 -0.57 -1.62 -0.15
N ARG A 186 -0.58 -2.60 0.75
CA ARG A 186 -0.03 -2.45 2.11
C ARG A 186 1.32 -3.14 2.33
N THR A 187 1.75 -4.04 1.44
CA THR A 187 2.92 -4.91 1.71
C THR A 187 4.28 -4.24 1.50
N HIS A 188 4.34 -3.03 0.92
CA HIS A 188 5.59 -2.33 0.64
C HIS A 188 6.57 -2.18 1.84
N PRO A 189 6.14 -2.02 3.12
CA PRO A 189 7.07 -1.94 4.24
C PRO A 189 7.86 -3.23 4.49
N ILE A 190 7.36 -4.38 4.01
CA ILE A 190 8.05 -5.67 4.13
C ILE A 190 9.37 -5.64 3.37
N GLY A 191 9.46 -4.93 2.23
CA GLY A 191 10.71 -4.75 1.50
C GLY A 191 11.80 -4.06 2.35
N VAL A 192 11.39 -3.11 3.20
CA VAL A 192 12.27 -2.42 4.16
C VAL A 192 12.63 -3.33 5.34
N ILE A 193 11.64 -4.01 5.93
CA ILE A 193 11.84 -4.94 7.06
C ILE A 193 12.84 -6.04 6.69
N CYS A 194 12.77 -6.52 5.45
CA CYS A 194 13.57 -7.65 4.95
C CYS A 194 14.86 -7.22 4.24
N LEU A 195 15.35 -5.98 4.41
CA LEU A 195 16.58 -5.53 3.73
C LEU A 195 17.80 -6.39 4.05
N GLY A 196 17.92 -6.89 5.29
CA GLY A 196 19.00 -7.79 5.71
C GLY A 196 18.67 -9.28 5.54
N LEU A 197 17.51 -9.63 4.96
CA LEU A 197 17.07 -11.00 4.74
C LEU A 197 17.23 -11.39 3.27
N SER A 198 17.16 -12.68 2.97
CA SER A 198 17.16 -13.16 1.58
C SER A 198 15.90 -12.73 0.82
N GLU A 199 15.97 -12.76 -0.50
CA GLU A 199 14.82 -12.50 -1.39
C GLU A 199 13.65 -13.45 -1.07
N GLU A 200 13.91 -14.76 -0.93
CA GLU A 200 12.88 -15.74 -0.60
C GLU A 200 12.29 -15.56 0.81
N GLU A 201 13.09 -15.12 1.77
CA GLU A 201 12.59 -14.76 3.11
C GLU A 201 11.66 -13.55 3.06
N ALA A 202 11.98 -12.56 2.23
CA ALA A 202 11.13 -11.40 2.00
C ALA A 202 9.79 -11.80 1.35
N TRP A 203 9.83 -12.67 0.33
CA TRP A 203 8.62 -13.23 -0.28
C TRP A 203 7.80 -14.06 0.71
N THR A 204 8.45 -14.89 1.51
CA THR A 204 7.77 -15.69 2.54
C THR A 204 7.01 -14.78 3.50
N LEU A 205 7.62 -13.70 3.99
CA LEU A 205 6.90 -12.75 4.86
C LEU A 205 5.77 -12.01 4.13
N ALA A 206 5.97 -11.64 2.85
CA ALA A 206 4.93 -11.03 2.03
C ALA A 206 3.72 -11.97 1.86
N VAL A 207 3.95 -13.26 1.64
CA VAL A 207 2.91 -14.30 1.59
C VAL A 207 2.22 -14.45 2.93
N GLU A 208 2.97 -14.60 4.02
CA GLU A 208 2.41 -14.78 5.37
C GLU A 208 1.48 -13.63 5.77
N VAL A 209 1.86 -12.37 5.48
CA VAL A 209 1.04 -11.19 5.77
C VAL A 209 -0.09 -11.02 4.75
N GLY A 210 0.17 -11.20 3.46
CA GLY A 210 -0.82 -11.04 2.39
C GLY A 210 -1.97 -12.05 2.50
N CYS A 211 -1.64 -13.32 2.72
CA CYS A 211 -2.57 -14.44 2.83
C CYS A 211 -3.46 -14.38 4.08
N THR A 212 -3.21 -13.47 5.03
CA THR A 212 -4.18 -13.20 6.10
C THR A 212 -5.53 -12.72 5.57
N THR A 213 -5.61 -12.23 4.33
CA THR A 213 -6.88 -11.82 3.70
C THR A 213 -6.98 -12.20 2.22
N HIS A 214 -5.87 -12.27 1.50
CA HIS A 214 -5.84 -12.50 0.06
C HIS A 214 -4.95 -13.72 -0.26
N VAL A 215 -5.57 -14.88 -0.45
CA VAL A 215 -4.85 -16.13 -0.76
C VAL A 215 -4.76 -16.41 -2.26
N ASP A 216 -5.42 -15.61 -3.11
CA ASP A 216 -5.42 -15.83 -4.55
C ASP A 216 -3.98 -15.76 -5.11
N PRO A 217 -3.53 -16.73 -5.94
CA PRO A 217 -2.16 -16.76 -6.47
C PRO A 217 -1.74 -15.47 -7.18
N ARG A 218 -2.69 -14.76 -7.81
CA ARG A 218 -2.44 -13.47 -8.49
C ARG A 218 -2.11 -12.36 -7.49
N CYS A 219 -2.77 -12.36 -6.33
CA CYS A 219 -2.46 -11.45 -5.23
C CYS A 219 -1.09 -11.77 -4.64
N VAL A 220 -0.82 -13.06 -4.41
CA VAL A 220 0.44 -13.55 -3.83
C VAL A 220 1.64 -13.14 -4.69
N VAL A 221 1.61 -13.45 -5.99
CA VAL A 221 2.72 -13.10 -6.90
C VAL A 221 2.94 -11.58 -6.98
N SER A 222 1.85 -10.80 -6.95
CA SER A 222 1.94 -9.34 -7.01
C SER A 222 2.61 -8.76 -5.77
N CYS A 223 2.28 -9.25 -4.58
CA CYS A 223 2.96 -8.89 -3.34
C CYS A 223 4.45 -9.27 -3.38
N CYS A 224 4.79 -10.48 -3.84
CA CYS A 224 6.19 -10.92 -3.94
C CYS A 224 7.00 -10.03 -4.88
N ILE A 225 6.46 -9.68 -6.05
CA ILE A 225 7.11 -8.78 -7.01
C ILE A 225 7.34 -7.40 -6.39
N SER A 226 6.30 -6.78 -5.82
CA SER A 226 6.42 -5.45 -5.23
C SER A 226 7.42 -5.40 -4.07
N VAL A 227 7.34 -6.36 -3.14
CA VAL A 227 8.25 -6.45 -1.99
C VAL A 227 9.70 -6.72 -2.43
N GLY A 228 9.90 -7.64 -3.38
CA GLY A 228 11.22 -7.95 -3.93
C GLY A 228 11.86 -6.74 -4.60
N LEU A 229 11.13 -6.07 -5.50
CA LEU A 229 11.62 -4.88 -6.19
C LEU A 229 11.98 -3.75 -5.22
N ILE A 230 11.17 -3.49 -4.19
CA ILE A 230 11.49 -2.46 -3.18
C ILE A 230 12.78 -2.82 -2.44
N ARG A 231 12.88 -4.06 -1.96
CA ARG A 231 14.07 -4.54 -1.25
C ARG A 231 15.32 -4.38 -2.11
N GLU A 232 15.28 -4.86 -3.34
CA GLU A 232 16.42 -4.87 -4.27
C GLU A 232 16.79 -3.46 -4.76
N MET A 233 15.81 -2.59 -5.03
CA MET A 233 16.07 -1.18 -5.39
C MET A 233 16.73 -0.39 -4.25
N ILE A 234 16.33 -0.64 -2.99
CA ILE A 234 16.96 -0.01 -1.83
C ILE A 234 18.39 -0.54 -1.64
N ARG A 235 18.63 -1.82 -1.90
CA ARG A 235 19.97 -2.44 -1.86
C ARG A 235 20.88 -2.06 -3.03
N GLY A 236 20.32 -1.43 -4.07
CA GLY A 236 21.06 -1.10 -5.31
C GLY A 236 21.28 -2.30 -6.22
N GLU A 237 20.45 -3.33 -6.11
CA GLU A 237 20.51 -4.57 -6.90
C GLU A 237 19.72 -4.46 -8.21
N ILE A 238 18.76 -3.53 -8.30
CA ILE A 238 18.05 -3.16 -9.54
C ILE A 238 18.66 -1.88 -10.11
N LEU A 239 19.16 -1.93 -11.35
CA LEU A 239 19.80 -0.78 -12.00
C LEU A 239 19.07 -0.33 -13.28
N ASN A 240 18.28 -1.21 -13.89
CA ASN A 240 17.62 -0.94 -15.17
C ASN A 240 16.37 -1.85 -15.34
N GLU A 241 15.66 -1.68 -16.45
CA GLU A 241 14.45 -2.45 -16.76
C GLU A 241 14.69 -3.96 -16.90
N GLU A 242 15.87 -4.39 -17.37
CA GLU A 242 16.20 -5.82 -17.47
C GLU A 242 16.32 -6.47 -16.08
N ASP A 243 16.84 -5.74 -15.10
CA ASP A 243 16.89 -6.23 -13.71
C ASP A 243 15.48 -6.34 -13.11
N VAL A 244 14.59 -5.39 -13.44
CA VAL A 244 13.16 -5.46 -13.05
C VAL A 244 12.52 -6.71 -13.63
N ASP A 245 12.69 -6.97 -14.92
CA ASP A 245 12.10 -8.13 -15.59
C ASP A 245 12.66 -9.45 -15.00
N LYS A 246 13.95 -9.50 -14.68
CA LYS A 246 14.55 -10.65 -13.98
C LYS A 246 13.91 -10.86 -12.60
N ALA A 247 13.74 -9.80 -11.82
CA ALA A 247 13.12 -9.90 -10.49
C ALA A 247 11.65 -10.36 -10.55
N ILE A 248 10.91 -9.86 -11.55
CA ILE A 248 9.54 -10.30 -11.84
C ILE A 248 9.50 -11.81 -12.12
N GLU A 249 10.35 -12.29 -13.02
CA GLU A 249 10.38 -13.71 -13.38
C GLU A 249 10.83 -14.60 -12.22
N ARG A 250 11.79 -14.16 -11.38
CA ARG A 250 12.18 -14.92 -10.18
C ARG A 250 10.99 -15.07 -9.21
N ALA A 251 10.29 -13.98 -8.90
CA ALA A 251 9.13 -14.02 -8.01
C ALA A 251 7.98 -14.88 -8.58
N TYR A 252 7.68 -14.74 -9.88
CA TYR A 252 6.67 -15.56 -10.55
C TYR A 252 7.00 -17.05 -10.50
N ASN A 253 8.24 -17.41 -10.83
CA ASN A 253 8.70 -18.80 -10.79
C ASN A 253 8.72 -19.35 -9.36
N TRP A 254 9.10 -18.56 -8.37
CA TRP A 254 9.07 -18.96 -6.97
C TRP A 254 7.64 -19.28 -6.52
N VAL A 255 6.66 -18.40 -6.76
CA VAL A 255 5.24 -18.68 -6.42
C VAL A 255 4.73 -19.91 -7.17
N ARG A 256 5.01 -20.02 -8.47
CA ARG A 256 4.58 -21.15 -9.30
C ARG A 256 5.18 -22.50 -8.86
N SER A 257 6.36 -22.48 -8.24
CA SER A 257 7.03 -23.68 -7.72
C SER A 257 6.42 -24.24 -6.43
N LYS A 258 5.47 -23.51 -5.80
CA LYS A 258 4.87 -23.83 -4.51
C LYS A 258 3.42 -24.28 -4.66
N PRO A 259 3.12 -25.59 -4.61
CA PRO A 259 1.76 -26.10 -4.77
C PRO A 259 0.74 -25.48 -3.80
N GLU A 260 1.16 -25.22 -2.56
CA GLU A 260 0.35 -24.63 -1.49
C GLU A 260 -0.01 -23.15 -1.73
N LEU A 261 0.73 -22.45 -2.59
CA LEU A 261 0.41 -21.09 -3.02
C LEU A 261 -0.44 -21.10 -4.28
N MET A 262 -0.22 -22.06 -5.17
CA MET A 262 -0.99 -22.23 -6.40
C MET A 262 -2.41 -22.75 -6.13
N ASN A 263 -2.60 -23.57 -5.09
CA ASN A 263 -3.90 -24.06 -4.65
C ASN A 263 -4.02 -24.02 -3.12
N PRO A 264 -4.27 -22.85 -2.51
CA PRO A 264 -4.35 -22.71 -1.05
C PRO A 264 -5.54 -23.45 -0.43
N GLY A 265 -6.49 -23.93 -1.25
CA GLY A 265 -7.67 -24.67 -0.82
C GLY A 265 -7.65 -26.16 -1.16
N ALA A 266 -6.48 -26.74 -1.47
CA ALA A 266 -6.36 -28.13 -1.90
C ALA A 266 -7.00 -29.13 -0.93
N ASP A 267 -6.85 -28.91 0.38
CA ASP A 267 -7.42 -29.79 1.41
C ASP A 267 -8.95 -29.65 1.56
N LEU A 268 -9.51 -28.52 1.11
CA LEU A 268 -10.94 -28.19 1.24
C LEU A 268 -11.75 -28.52 -0.02
N ASP A 269 -11.08 -28.69 -1.16
CA ASP A 269 -11.69 -29.04 -2.44
C ASP A 269 -10.73 -29.94 -3.25
N PRO A 270 -10.65 -31.24 -2.90
CA PRO A 270 -9.69 -32.17 -3.47
C PRO A 270 -9.98 -32.54 -4.93
N ASP A 271 -11.18 -32.23 -5.44
CA ASP A 271 -11.59 -32.52 -6.82
C ASP A 271 -11.08 -31.46 -7.82
N PHE A 272 -10.48 -30.36 -7.34
CA PHE A 272 -9.97 -29.28 -8.17
C PHE A 272 -8.73 -29.73 -8.97
N THR A 273 -8.86 -29.77 -10.30
CA THR A 273 -7.90 -30.46 -11.16
C THR A 273 -6.59 -29.67 -11.36
N PRO A 274 -5.46 -30.34 -11.69
CA PRO A 274 -4.22 -29.64 -12.03
C PRO A 274 -4.35 -28.63 -13.17
N PHE A 275 -5.23 -28.90 -14.14
CA PHE A 275 -5.54 -27.97 -15.23
C PHE A 275 -6.20 -26.69 -14.71
N GLU A 276 -7.17 -26.81 -13.79
CA GLU A 276 -7.84 -25.67 -13.18
C GLU A 276 -6.91 -24.86 -12.27
N VAL A 277 -6.04 -25.53 -11.50
CA VAL A 277 -4.96 -24.87 -10.73
C VAL A 277 -4.08 -24.03 -11.64
N GLY A 278 -3.68 -24.57 -12.80
CA GLY A 278 -2.88 -23.85 -13.79
C GLY A 278 -3.54 -22.57 -14.31
N ARG A 279 -4.88 -22.48 -14.29
CA ARG A 279 -5.64 -21.30 -14.73
C ARG A 279 -5.75 -20.21 -13.68
N LEU A 280 -5.50 -20.51 -12.39
CA LEU A 280 -5.52 -19.50 -11.33
C LEU A 280 -4.38 -18.49 -11.47
N LEU A 281 -3.24 -18.93 -12.02
CA LEU A 281 -2.10 -18.09 -12.38
C LEU A 281 -1.80 -18.23 -13.88
N ASP A 282 -2.71 -17.71 -14.70
CA ASP A 282 -2.58 -17.71 -16.15
C ASP A 282 -1.46 -16.76 -16.61
N ARG A 283 -0.50 -17.33 -17.36
CA ARG A 283 0.69 -16.59 -17.83
C ARG A 283 0.33 -15.46 -18.80
N LYS A 284 -0.64 -15.67 -19.70
CA LYS A 284 -1.00 -14.66 -20.71
C LYS A 284 -1.67 -13.46 -20.06
N GLU A 285 -2.54 -13.71 -19.08
CA GLU A 285 -3.17 -12.66 -18.29
C GLU A 285 -2.15 -11.89 -17.45
N PHE A 286 -1.21 -12.59 -16.81
CA PHE A 286 -0.10 -11.97 -16.08
C PHE A 286 0.73 -11.07 -17.01
N ASP A 287 1.22 -11.61 -18.13
CA ASP A 287 2.10 -10.89 -19.05
C ASP A 287 1.43 -9.62 -19.61
N ARG A 288 0.14 -9.70 -19.94
CA ARG A 288 -0.64 -8.58 -20.47
C ARG A 288 -0.61 -7.34 -19.57
N HIS A 289 -0.54 -7.51 -18.25
CA HIS A 289 -0.56 -6.39 -17.32
C HIS A 289 0.85 -6.03 -16.82
N VAL A 290 1.67 -7.04 -16.53
CA VAL A 290 3.01 -6.87 -15.96
C VAL A 290 3.99 -6.28 -16.98
N TYR A 291 3.81 -6.59 -18.26
CA TYR A 291 4.62 -6.07 -19.36
C TYR A 291 3.87 -5.05 -20.23
N ALA A 292 2.81 -4.43 -19.70
CA ALA A 292 2.19 -3.28 -20.36
C ALA A 292 3.23 -2.16 -20.56
N GLU A 293 3.13 -1.46 -21.69
CA GLU A 293 4.06 -0.37 -22.01
C GLU A 293 3.52 1.00 -21.58
N THR A 294 2.19 1.12 -21.52
CA THR A 294 1.47 2.36 -21.25
C THR A 294 0.37 2.17 -20.20
N LEU A 295 -0.01 3.24 -19.51
CA LEU A 295 -1.12 3.20 -18.54
C LEU A 295 -2.46 2.93 -19.23
N GLN A 296 -2.61 3.35 -20.49
CA GLN A 296 -3.85 3.21 -21.26
C GLN A 296 -4.18 1.74 -21.54
N GLU A 297 -3.17 0.88 -21.73
CA GLU A 297 -3.36 -0.58 -21.92
C GLU A 297 -4.02 -1.26 -20.72
N LEU A 298 -3.83 -0.70 -19.51
CA LEU A 298 -4.33 -1.26 -18.27
C LEU A 298 -5.81 -0.94 -18.02
N GLN A 299 -6.36 0.08 -18.70
CA GLN A 299 -7.76 0.51 -18.61
C GLN A 299 -8.21 0.65 -17.15
N LEU A 300 -7.51 1.49 -16.38
CA LEU A 300 -7.60 1.52 -14.90
C LEU A 300 -9.01 1.86 -14.38
N ASP A 301 -9.80 2.61 -15.12
CA ASP A 301 -11.19 2.97 -14.80
C ASP A 301 -12.25 2.00 -15.35
N HIS A 302 -11.86 0.89 -15.98
CA HIS A 302 -12.81 -0.07 -16.55
C HIS A 302 -13.75 -0.65 -15.47
N HIS A 303 -15.04 -0.38 -15.64
CA HIS A 303 -16.11 -0.75 -14.72
C HIS A 303 -16.05 -2.23 -14.30
N GLY A 304 -16.24 -2.48 -13.01
CA GLY A 304 -16.25 -3.83 -12.42
C GLY A 304 -14.87 -4.51 -12.31
N LYS A 305 -13.78 -3.85 -12.73
CA LYS A 305 -12.41 -4.38 -12.65
C LYS A 305 -11.39 -3.38 -12.09
N ILE A 306 -11.84 -2.30 -11.45
CA ILE A 306 -10.95 -1.23 -10.99
C ILE A 306 -9.97 -1.74 -9.92
N GLY A 307 -10.44 -2.50 -8.93
CA GLY A 307 -9.58 -3.06 -7.88
C GLY A 307 -8.85 -4.35 -8.25
N TYR A 308 -8.69 -4.67 -9.54
CA TYR A 308 -8.01 -5.90 -9.94
C TYR A 308 -6.49 -5.80 -9.71
N VAL A 309 -5.92 -6.78 -8.99
CA VAL A 309 -4.52 -6.71 -8.55
C VAL A 309 -3.49 -6.52 -9.66
N TYR A 310 -3.68 -7.16 -10.83
CA TYR A 310 -2.74 -6.99 -11.94
C TYR A 310 -2.81 -5.62 -12.59
N LYS A 311 -3.93 -4.90 -12.52
CA LYS A 311 -3.97 -3.51 -12.98
C LYS A 311 -3.14 -2.62 -12.08
N CYS A 312 -3.27 -2.79 -10.77
CA CYS A 312 -2.49 -2.06 -9.77
C CYS A 312 -0.99 -2.37 -9.89
N LEU A 313 -0.62 -3.66 -9.98
CA LEU A 313 0.77 -4.05 -10.20
C LEU A 313 1.30 -3.50 -11.53
N GLY A 314 0.55 -3.66 -12.61
CA GLY A 314 0.91 -3.18 -13.94
C GLY A 314 1.12 -1.67 -13.95
N SER A 315 0.26 -0.89 -13.28
CA SER A 315 0.44 0.56 -13.20
C SER A 315 1.69 0.94 -12.43
N ALA A 316 1.98 0.24 -11.33
CA ALA A 316 3.20 0.46 -10.57
C ALA A 316 4.46 0.17 -11.40
N LEU A 317 4.46 -0.90 -12.20
CA LEU A 317 5.58 -1.28 -13.07
C LEU A 317 5.74 -0.33 -14.26
N VAL A 318 4.66 0.07 -14.93
CA VAL A 318 4.70 1.08 -16.00
C VAL A 318 5.29 2.38 -15.47
N THR A 319 4.80 2.87 -14.34
CA THR A 319 5.30 4.10 -13.69
C THR A 319 6.78 3.98 -13.32
N LEU A 320 7.22 2.84 -12.79
CA LEU A 320 8.64 2.60 -12.48
C LEU A 320 9.51 2.62 -13.75
N ARG A 321 9.10 1.93 -14.82
CA ARG A 321 9.84 1.90 -16.09
C ARG A 321 9.94 3.29 -16.72
N LEU A 322 8.86 4.09 -16.68
CA LEU A 322 8.88 5.48 -17.13
C LEU A 322 9.91 6.31 -16.35
N ALA A 323 9.98 6.13 -15.02
CA ALA A 323 10.97 6.79 -14.20
C ALA A 323 12.40 6.35 -14.54
N MET A 324 12.64 5.05 -14.70
CA MET A 324 13.95 4.51 -15.10
C MET A 324 14.44 5.12 -16.41
N ARG A 325 13.57 5.17 -17.42
CA ARG A 325 13.86 5.80 -18.73
C ARG A 325 14.21 7.27 -18.57
N ALA A 326 13.43 8.02 -17.78
CA ALA A 326 13.67 9.43 -17.52
C ALA A 326 14.98 9.70 -16.74
N THR A 327 15.43 8.74 -15.93
CA THR A 327 16.70 8.84 -15.18
C THR A 327 17.91 8.25 -15.91
N LYS A 328 17.73 7.57 -17.05
CA LYS A 328 18.79 6.84 -17.76
C LYS A 328 19.85 7.75 -18.38
N GLU A 329 19.48 8.99 -18.73
CA GLU A 329 20.32 9.91 -19.50
C GLU A 329 21.11 10.92 -18.63
N GLY A 330 20.97 10.89 -17.30
CA GLY A 330 21.57 11.90 -16.43
C GLY A 330 21.98 11.37 -15.04
N THR A 331 22.89 12.09 -14.38
CA THR A 331 23.28 11.84 -12.98
C THR A 331 22.30 12.40 -11.97
N VAL A 332 21.31 13.20 -12.40
CA VAL A 332 20.36 13.90 -11.55
C VAL A 332 18.94 13.54 -11.97
N THR A 333 18.11 13.15 -11.01
CA THR A 333 16.68 12.92 -11.23
C THR A 333 16.01 14.18 -11.77
N PRO A 334 15.26 14.11 -12.87
CA PRO A 334 14.53 15.27 -13.40
C PRO A 334 13.63 15.91 -12.33
N PRO A 335 13.59 17.26 -12.24
CA PRO A 335 12.69 17.94 -11.32
C PRO A 335 11.23 17.52 -11.52
N ALA A 336 10.49 17.35 -10.42
CA ALA A 336 9.09 16.96 -10.41
C ALA A 336 8.77 15.61 -11.12
N LEU A 337 9.77 14.75 -11.40
CA LEU A 337 9.54 13.44 -12.01
C LEU A 337 8.51 12.61 -11.22
N PHE A 338 8.67 12.54 -9.90
CA PHE A 338 7.74 11.83 -9.03
C PHE A 338 6.32 12.41 -9.14
N GLU A 339 6.19 13.73 -9.01
CA GLU A 339 4.91 14.43 -9.06
C GLU A 339 4.17 14.16 -10.37
N ASN A 340 4.86 14.33 -11.49
CA ASN A 340 4.29 14.20 -12.82
C ASN A 340 3.82 12.77 -13.07
N LEU A 341 4.65 11.77 -12.74
CA LEU A 341 4.30 10.36 -12.99
C LEU A 341 3.14 9.87 -12.10
N ILE A 342 3.10 10.28 -10.83
CA ILE A 342 1.98 9.94 -9.94
C ILE A 342 0.72 10.70 -10.35
N THR A 343 0.84 11.97 -10.74
CA THR A 343 -0.28 12.75 -11.28
C THR A 343 -0.84 12.11 -12.56
N ASP A 344 0.02 11.65 -13.46
CA ASP A 344 -0.42 10.99 -14.68
C ASP A 344 -1.17 9.69 -14.39
N LEU A 345 -0.68 8.92 -13.42
CA LEU A 345 -1.33 7.70 -12.98
C LEU A 345 -2.70 7.95 -12.34
N ILE A 346 -2.78 8.82 -11.33
CA ILE A 346 -4.03 9.02 -10.60
C ILE A 346 -5.11 9.65 -11.49
N MET A 347 -4.71 10.42 -12.50
CA MET A 347 -5.64 11.00 -13.47
C MET A 347 -6.22 9.98 -14.47
N GLU A 348 -5.74 8.73 -14.50
CA GLU A 348 -6.43 7.63 -15.20
C GLU A 348 -7.69 7.16 -14.44
N GLY A 349 -7.91 7.63 -13.20
CA GLY A 349 -9.08 7.31 -12.39
C GLY A 349 -9.11 5.84 -11.94
N GLY A 350 -10.32 5.31 -11.72
CA GLY A 350 -10.50 3.95 -11.22
C GLY A 350 -10.04 3.83 -9.76
N ASP A 351 -9.23 2.83 -9.44
CA ASP A 351 -8.75 2.58 -8.07
C ASP A 351 -7.46 3.35 -7.76
N SER A 352 -7.52 4.67 -7.90
CA SER A 352 -6.34 5.52 -8.04
C SER A 352 -5.57 5.76 -6.74
N ASP A 353 -6.20 5.69 -5.57
CA ASP A 353 -5.50 5.70 -4.27
C ASP A 353 -4.59 4.48 -4.17
N THR A 354 -5.10 3.27 -4.42
CA THR A 354 -4.30 2.05 -4.38
C THR A 354 -3.27 1.96 -5.50
N ASN A 355 -3.63 2.33 -6.73
CA ASN A 355 -2.67 2.40 -7.83
C ASN A 355 -1.56 3.42 -7.51
N GLY A 356 -1.93 4.58 -6.96
CA GLY A 356 -1.01 5.61 -6.49
C GLY A 356 -0.09 5.10 -5.38
N ALA A 357 -0.65 4.47 -4.34
CA ALA A 357 0.10 3.94 -3.21
C ALA A 357 1.16 2.90 -3.63
N ALA A 358 0.77 1.95 -4.48
CA ALA A 358 1.67 0.90 -4.97
C ALA A 358 2.76 1.46 -5.90
N ALA A 359 2.39 2.32 -6.86
CA ALA A 359 3.33 2.93 -7.79
C ALA A 359 4.31 3.86 -7.08
N ALA A 360 3.81 4.67 -6.16
CA ALA A 360 4.62 5.63 -5.41
C ALA A 360 5.57 4.96 -4.41
N ALA A 361 5.23 3.77 -3.90
CA ALA A 361 6.15 2.97 -3.10
C ALA A 361 7.38 2.51 -3.91
N LEU A 362 7.17 2.02 -5.14
CA LEU A 362 8.27 1.64 -6.06
C LEU A 362 9.05 2.87 -6.51
N LEU A 363 8.35 3.91 -6.94
CA LEU A 363 8.96 5.13 -7.44
C LEU A 363 9.78 5.83 -6.36
N GLY A 364 9.26 5.91 -5.13
CA GLY A 364 9.97 6.44 -3.97
C GLY A 364 11.20 5.61 -3.58
N ALA A 365 11.15 4.29 -3.70
CA ALA A 365 12.35 3.44 -3.53
C ALA A 365 13.38 3.66 -4.64
N TRP A 366 12.95 4.03 -5.85
CA TRP A 366 13.82 4.34 -6.98
C TRP A 366 14.47 5.73 -6.84
N VAL A 367 13.68 6.79 -6.69
CA VAL A 367 14.16 8.18 -6.69
C VAL A 367 14.57 8.72 -5.32
N GLY A 368 14.13 8.10 -4.23
CA GLY A 368 14.45 8.53 -2.86
C GLY A 368 13.61 9.72 -2.35
N TYR A 369 13.58 9.90 -1.03
CA TYR A 369 12.77 10.89 -0.33
C TYR A 369 13.13 12.33 -0.74
N ALA A 370 14.40 12.62 -0.96
CA ALA A 370 14.87 13.94 -1.38
C ALA A 370 14.25 14.43 -2.70
N ASN A 371 13.72 13.52 -3.53
CA ASN A 371 13.08 13.82 -4.80
C ASN A 371 11.53 13.81 -4.73
N LEU A 372 10.94 13.68 -3.53
CA LEU A 372 9.49 13.77 -3.35
C LEU A 372 9.03 15.24 -3.34
N PRO A 373 7.80 15.56 -3.81
CA PRO A 373 7.34 16.94 -3.94
C PRO A 373 7.15 17.58 -2.54
N PRO A 374 7.83 18.70 -2.22
CA PRO A 374 7.73 19.31 -0.88
C PRO A 374 6.33 19.79 -0.52
N HIS A 375 5.54 20.30 -1.47
CA HIS A 375 4.14 20.71 -1.26
C HIS A 375 3.18 19.54 -1.06
N TRP A 376 3.61 18.31 -1.33
CA TRP A 376 2.89 17.11 -0.93
C TRP A 376 3.41 16.63 0.42
N SER A 377 4.71 16.37 0.53
CA SER A 377 5.30 15.81 1.76
C SER A 377 5.17 16.72 2.98
N ASN A 378 5.14 18.05 2.85
CA ASN A 378 4.93 18.98 3.97
C ASN A 378 3.46 19.15 4.37
N GLY A 379 2.52 18.82 3.48
CA GLY A 379 1.09 18.92 3.75
C GLY A 379 0.44 17.61 4.21
N LEU A 380 1.17 16.50 4.14
CA LEU A 380 0.68 15.18 4.52
C LEU A 380 0.25 15.16 6.00
N ALA A 381 -0.99 14.72 6.27
CA ALA A 381 -1.47 14.57 7.63
C ALA A 381 -0.58 13.61 8.43
N HIS A 382 -0.31 13.92 9.70
CA HIS A 382 0.52 13.09 10.59
C HIS A 382 1.96 12.80 10.10
N LYS A 383 2.50 13.64 9.21
CA LYS A 383 3.85 13.49 8.66
C LYS A 383 4.90 13.24 9.74
N GLU A 384 4.97 14.06 10.78
CA GLU A 384 6.01 13.96 11.81
C GLU A 384 5.96 12.62 12.53
N TRP A 385 4.74 12.12 12.78
CA TRP A 385 4.52 10.81 13.40
C TRP A 385 4.97 9.68 12.46
N LEU A 386 4.61 9.73 11.17
CA LEU A 386 5.06 8.76 10.18
C LEU A 386 6.58 8.74 10.07
N MET A 387 7.22 9.90 9.96
CA MET A 387 8.68 10.04 9.88
C MET A 387 9.37 9.45 11.12
N ALA A 388 8.80 9.68 12.32
CA ALA A 388 9.31 9.08 13.55
C ALA A 388 9.20 7.55 13.55
N LYS A 389 8.10 6.98 13.04
CA LYS A 389 7.92 5.53 12.92
C LYS A 389 8.85 4.90 11.89
N ILE A 390 9.12 5.57 10.77
CA ILE A 390 10.12 5.12 9.78
C ILE A 390 11.53 5.14 10.40
N GLY A 391 11.89 6.20 11.14
CA GLY A 391 13.17 6.27 11.85
C GLY A 391 13.37 5.14 12.86
N ARG A 392 12.30 4.78 13.58
CA ARG A 392 12.30 3.61 14.48
C ARG A 392 12.38 2.30 13.73
N LEU A 393 11.63 2.16 12.63
CA LEU A 393 11.64 0.98 11.76
C LEU A 393 13.06 0.68 11.30
N MET A 394 13.80 1.70 10.85
CA MET A 394 15.18 1.52 10.41
C MET A 394 16.12 1.05 11.52
N LYS A 395 15.94 1.53 12.75
CA LYS A 395 16.73 1.07 13.90
C LYS A 395 16.39 -0.38 14.28
N VAL A 396 15.10 -0.71 14.38
CA VAL A 396 14.66 -2.09 14.68
C VAL A 396 15.07 -3.04 13.56
N ALA A 397 15.00 -2.64 12.30
CA ALA A 397 15.42 -3.48 11.18
C ALA A 397 16.94 -3.66 11.08
N GLY A 398 17.74 -2.91 11.85
CA GLY A 398 19.21 -2.98 11.80
C GLY A 398 19.86 -2.15 10.68
N ILE A 399 19.09 -1.30 10.00
CA ILE A 399 19.56 -0.40 8.92
C ILE A 399 20.34 0.77 9.52
N MET A 400 19.88 1.27 10.67
CA MET A 400 20.52 2.35 11.43
C MET A 400 20.90 1.88 12.81
N GLU A 401 22.04 2.35 13.31
CA GLU A 401 22.42 2.17 14.70
C GLU A 401 21.59 3.07 15.62
N GLY A 402 21.33 2.58 16.83
CA GLY A 402 20.73 3.38 17.88
C GLY A 402 19.81 2.57 18.79
N PHE A 403 19.48 3.17 19.92
CA PHE A 403 18.54 2.59 20.87
C PHE A 403 17.10 2.88 20.45
N VAL A 404 16.23 1.89 20.67
CA VAL A 404 14.80 1.96 20.42
C VAL A 404 14.08 1.72 21.74
N GLU A 405 13.57 2.78 22.34
CA GLU A 405 12.72 2.69 23.53
C GLU A 405 11.32 2.18 23.16
N GLN A 406 10.62 1.55 24.09
CA GLN A 406 9.22 1.17 23.86
C GLN A 406 8.35 2.42 23.73
N THR A 407 7.39 2.39 22.79
CA THR A 407 6.42 3.48 22.64
C THR A 407 5.00 2.94 22.75
N LYS A 408 4.15 3.65 23.48
CA LYS A 408 2.79 3.15 23.81
C LYS A 408 1.92 3.01 22.57
N ASP A 409 2.11 3.87 21.58
CA ASP A 409 1.33 3.90 20.34
C ASP A 409 1.69 2.79 19.35
N GLU A 410 2.71 1.96 19.65
CA GLU A 410 3.00 0.71 18.94
C GLU A 410 2.20 -0.48 19.46
N ALA A 411 1.56 -0.38 20.62
CA ALA A 411 0.70 -1.44 21.13
C ALA A 411 -0.51 -1.69 20.19
N PRO A 412 -1.12 -2.89 20.19
CA PRO A 412 -2.29 -3.18 19.35
C PRO A 412 -3.46 -2.20 19.53
N ASP A 413 -3.65 -1.64 20.74
CA ASP A 413 -4.66 -0.65 21.07
C ASP A 413 -4.22 0.81 20.82
N GLY A 414 -3.04 1.00 20.21
CA GLY A 414 -2.44 2.32 19.97
C GLY A 414 -2.14 3.11 21.23
N GLY A 415 -2.05 2.47 22.39
CA GLY A 415 -1.79 3.12 23.69
C GLY A 415 -2.95 3.95 24.21
N ARG A 416 -4.17 3.74 23.69
CA ARG A 416 -5.37 4.54 24.00
C ARG A 416 -6.52 3.73 24.60
N SER A 417 -6.34 2.44 24.88
CA SER A 417 -7.42 1.49 25.11
C SER A 417 -8.41 1.38 23.94
N LEU A 418 -9.12 0.26 23.91
CA LEU A 418 -10.15 -0.01 22.91
C LEU A 418 -11.44 0.72 23.28
N LEU A 419 -12.12 1.26 22.26
CA LEU A 419 -13.39 1.94 22.43
C LEU A 419 -14.50 0.95 22.82
N THR A 420 -15.35 1.38 23.74
CA THR A 420 -16.61 0.70 24.07
C THR A 420 -17.63 0.83 22.94
N LEU A 421 -18.68 0.00 22.96
CA LEU A 421 -19.77 0.09 21.98
C LEU A 421 -20.44 1.46 21.97
N ASP A 422 -20.63 2.09 23.13
CA ASP A 422 -21.23 3.42 23.24
C ASP A 422 -20.32 4.50 22.63
N GLU A 423 -19.00 4.40 22.83
CA GLU A 423 -18.03 5.31 22.23
C GLU A 423 -17.93 5.15 20.71
N LEU A 424 -17.98 3.90 20.21
CA LEU A 424 -18.03 3.62 18.77
C LEU A 424 -19.30 4.22 18.15
N GLN A 425 -20.46 3.97 18.76
CA GLN A 425 -21.73 4.54 18.29
C GLN A 425 -21.72 6.07 18.29
N LYS A 426 -21.13 6.68 19.32
CA LYS A 426 -20.97 8.12 19.40
C LYS A 426 -20.08 8.66 18.27
N ARG A 427 -18.90 8.07 18.05
CA ARG A 427 -17.99 8.44 16.97
C ARG A 427 -18.68 8.35 15.61
N ASP A 428 -19.37 7.25 15.36
CA ASP A 428 -20.01 7.00 14.07
C ASP A 428 -21.17 8.00 13.82
N ASN A 429 -21.92 8.35 14.85
CA ASN A 429 -22.94 9.40 14.79
C ASN A 429 -22.34 10.79 14.50
N GLU A 430 -21.23 11.14 15.14
CA GLU A 430 -20.51 12.42 14.92
C GLU A 430 -19.96 12.51 13.49
N MET A 431 -19.35 11.42 12.99
CA MET A 431 -18.88 11.34 11.61
C MET A 431 -20.03 11.50 10.60
N TRP A 432 -21.16 10.84 10.84
CA TRP A 432 -22.34 10.97 9.99
C TRP A 432 -22.86 12.41 9.96
N ALA A 433 -22.93 13.09 11.12
CA ALA A 433 -23.35 14.48 11.21
C ALA A 433 -22.41 15.42 10.44
N LEU A 434 -21.09 15.22 10.55
CA LEU A 434 -20.09 16.00 9.80
C LEU A 434 -20.25 15.81 8.29
N MET A 435 -20.42 14.56 7.86
CA MET A 435 -20.61 14.21 6.45
C MET A 435 -21.87 14.85 5.86
N MET A 436 -22.99 14.81 6.59
CA MET A 436 -24.24 15.47 6.19
C MET A 436 -24.08 16.99 6.09
N THR A 437 -23.28 17.60 6.97
CA THR A 437 -22.98 19.04 6.94
C THR A 437 -22.19 19.40 5.68
N LYS A 438 -21.08 18.70 5.40
CA LYS A 438 -20.28 18.89 4.17
C LYS A 438 -21.13 18.75 2.91
N MET A 439 -22.01 17.75 2.86
CA MET A 439 -22.93 17.55 1.73
C MET A 439 -23.92 18.70 1.55
N LYS A 440 -24.43 19.26 2.66
CA LYS A 440 -25.36 20.41 2.63
C LYS A 440 -24.65 21.67 2.13
N GLU A 441 -23.51 22.01 2.71
CA GLU A 441 -22.70 23.18 2.32
C GLU A 441 -22.36 23.16 0.83
N ARG A 442 -22.08 21.97 0.29
CA ARG A 442 -21.87 21.80 -1.14
C ARG A 442 -23.11 22.05 -1.98
N LYS A 443 -24.26 21.48 -1.63
CA LYS A 443 -25.50 21.71 -2.38
C LYS A 443 -25.77 23.21 -2.50
N GLU A 444 -25.52 23.95 -1.42
CA GLU A 444 -25.61 25.41 -1.41
C GLU A 444 -24.54 26.08 -2.30
N LYS A 445 -23.29 25.60 -2.32
CA LYS A 445 -22.22 26.09 -3.21
C LYS A 445 -22.57 25.86 -4.69
N GLU A 446 -23.03 24.66 -5.05
CA GLU A 446 -23.44 24.32 -6.42
C GLU A 446 -24.67 25.10 -6.89
N GLU A 447 -25.66 25.32 -6.01
CA GLU A 447 -26.81 26.17 -6.30
C GLU A 447 -26.37 27.62 -6.56
N LYS A 448 -25.50 28.18 -5.72
CA LYS A 448 -24.94 29.52 -5.92
C LYS A 448 -24.17 29.64 -7.24
N GLU A 449 -23.33 28.66 -7.58
CA GLU A 449 -22.60 28.65 -8.85
C GLU A 449 -23.55 28.53 -10.06
N ARG A 450 -24.60 27.71 -9.98
CA ARG A 450 -25.63 27.60 -11.02
C ARG A 450 -26.39 28.90 -11.20
N GLU A 451 -26.75 29.59 -10.12
CA GLU A 451 -27.40 30.90 -10.16
C GLU A 451 -26.49 31.97 -10.77
N GLN A 452 -25.21 32.00 -10.40
CA GLN A 452 -24.22 32.93 -10.99
C GLN A 452 -24.06 32.71 -12.50
N LYS A 453 -23.97 31.46 -12.95
CA LYS A 453 -23.90 31.13 -14.39
C LYS A 453 -25.16 31.54 -15.15
N LYS A 454 -26.36 31.34 -14.57
CA LYS A 454 -27.63 31.83 -15.14
C LYS A 454 -27.68 33.37 -15.21
N GLY A 455 -27.19 34.05 -14.18
CA GLY A 455 -27.11 35.52 -14.13
C GLY A 455 -26.15 36.11 -15.18
N GLN A 456 -25.01 35.48 -15.44
CA GLN A 456 -24.08 35.88 -16.51
C GLN A 456 -24.66 35.60 -17.91
N GLY A 457 -25.29 34.44 -18.14
CA GLY A 457 -25.95 34.13 -19.42
C GLY A 457 -27.05 35.12 -19.80
N ASN A 458 -27.85 35.55 -18.82
CA ASN A 458 -28.88 36.58 -19.02
C ASN A 458 -28.29 37.97 -19.31
N ARG A 459 -27.13 38.33 -18.72
CA ARG A 459 -26.44 39.60 -19.02
C ARG A 459 -25.83 39.62 -20.42
N ILE A 460 -25.26 38.51 -20.89
CA ILE A 460 -24.74 38.39 -22.25
C ILE A 460 -25.89 38.44 -23.28
N GLY A 461 -26.99 37.72 -23.03
CA GLY A 461 -28.19 37.76 -23.88
C GLY A 461 -28.87 39.14 -23.96
N ALA A 462 -28.75 39.97 -22.91
CA ALA A 462 -29.23 41.35 -22.93
C ALA A 462 -28.31 42.31 -23.71
N TRP A 463 -27.01 41.99 -23.83
CA TRP A 463 -26.04 42.79 -24.57
C TRP A 463 -26.15 42.60 -26.09
N PHE A 464 -26.54 41.40 -26.54
CA PHE A 464 -26.82 41.11 -27.96
C PHE A 464 -28.22 41.57 -28.44
N LYS A 465 -29.02 42.19 -27.56
CA LYS A 465 -30.35 42.75 -27.88
C LYS A 465 -30.39 44.29 -27.93
N LYS A 466 -29.23 44.95 -27.90
CA LYS A 466 -29.06 46.36 -28.27
C LYS A 466 -28.24 46.43 -29.54
#